data_AF-A0A9D1Y6W4-F1
#
_entry.id   AF-A0A9D1Y6W4-F1
#
_cell.length_a   1.000
_cell.length_b   1.000
_cell.length_c   1.000
_cell.angle_alpha   90.00
_cell.angle_beta   90.00
_cell.angle_gamma   90.00
#
_symmetry.space_group_name_H-M   'P 1'
#
loop_
_entity.id
_entity.type
_entity.pdbx_description
1 polymer ?
#
loop_
_entity_poly.entity_id
_entity_poly.type
_entity_poly.pdbx_seq_one_letter_code
_entity_poly.pdbx_strand_id
1 'polypeptide(L)'
;MSRLFHKTPTRGGKLRRDLVCFLLLGVLGWVLLDFPCFTQQQAFEALEGRNFYGEGQVLRTLEGENGHQYRITRAGHACAWEQVWPVLFSRFLWQPGRMEIVPDDPSTPLVALPVDADFLPGVVAVLCHDSSIVRVTAEYPALSNAPEAEGWQKILLSSTDCRNNCFLLTAPAEEAAFLDAQATDALVLTGYNHEGAVVWRSPQPDWSFYGWK
;
A
#
# COMPACT_ATOMS: atom_id res chain seq x y z
N MET A 1 -29.99 10.93 -60.72
CA MET A 1 -28.96 11.64 -59.93
C MET A 1 -29.63 12.39 -58.76
N SER A 2 -29.80 11.75 -57.60
CA SER A 2 -30.34 12.41 -56.40
C SER A 2 -29.23 13.13 -55.64
N ARG A 3 -29.28 14.46 -55.59
CA ARG A 3 -28.39 15.25 -54.73
C ARG A 3 -28.82 15.07 -53.27
N LEU A 4 -28.05 14.29 -52.52
CA LEU A 4 -28.12 14.21 -51.06
C LEU A 4 -27.75 15.59 -50.49
N PHE A 5 -28.77 16.37 -50.10
CA PHE A 5 -28.59 17.55 -49.27
C PHE A 5 -27.97 17.12 -47.94
N HIS A 6 -26.66 17.27 -47.80
CA HIS A 6 -26.03 17.33 -46.49
C HIS A 6 -26.53 18.61 -45.82
N LYS A 7 -27.53 18.48 -44.93
CA LYS A 7 -27.92 19.56 -44.01
C LYS A 7 -26.68 19.91 -43.20
N THR A 8 -26.08 21.06 -43.50
CA THR A 8 -25.00 21.62 -42.71
C THR A 8 -25.53 21.85 -41.29
N PRO A 9 -24.97 21.21 -40.25
CA PRO A 9 -25.51 21.32 -38.90
C PRO A 9 -25.45 22.79 -38.45
N THR A 10 -26.60 23.32 -38.01
CA THR A 10 -26.71 24.67 -37.46
C THR A 10 -25.80 24.81 -36.24
N ARG A 11 -25.35 26.03 -35.94
CA ARG A 11 -24.40 26.33 -34.84
C ARG A 11 -24.83 25.72 -33.49
N GLY A 12 -26.14 25.67 -33.22
CA GLY A 12 -26.71 25.01 -32.04
C GLY A 12 -26.70 23.48 -32.07
N GLY A 13 -26.76 22.86 -33.25
CA GLY A 13 -26.62 21.40 -33.42
C GLY A 13 -25.19 20.92 -33.15
N LYS A 14 -24.18 21.72 -33.53
CA LYS A 14 -22.78 21.46 -33.17
C LYS A 14 -22.55 21.56 -31.66
N LEU A 15 -23.05 22.63 -31.04
CA LEU A 15 -22.90 22.86 -29.59
C LEU A 15 -23.53 21.75 -28.75
N ARG A 16 -24.73 21.27 -29.13
CA ARG A 16 -25.39 20.14 -28.44
C ARG A 16 -24.60 18.85 -28.58
N ARG A 17 -24.10 18.55 -29.77
CA ARG A 17 -23.26 17.37 -30.01
C ARG A 17 -21.98 17.44 -29.19
N ASP A 18 -21.30 18.58 -29.18
CA ASP A 18 -20.04 18.75 -28.47
C ASP A 18 -20.26 18.67 -26.94
N LEU A 19 -21.37 19.20 -26.42
CA LEU A 19 -21.78 19.03 -25.02
C LEU A 19 -22.05 17.56 -24.68
N VAL A 20 -22.78 16.83 -25.53
CA VAL A 20 -23.04 15.40 -25.32
C VAL A 20 -21.75 14.60 -25.36
N CYS A 21 -20.84 14.87 -26.30
CA CYS A 21 -19.52 14.25 -26.33
C CYS A 21 -18.71 14.56 -25.07
N PHE A 22 -18.74 15.80 -24.58
CA PHE A 22 -18.04 16.18 -23.35
C PHE A 22 -18.62 15.45 -22.12
N LEU A 23 -19.95 15.35 -22.01
CA LEU A 23 -20.59 14.60 -20.93
C LEU A 23 -20.27 13.10 -21.02
N LEU A 24 -20.31 12.51 -22.21
CA LEU A 24 -19.94 11.11 -22.42
C LEU A 24 -18.47 10.86 -22.07
N LEU A 25 -17.56 11.76 -22.45
CA LEU A 25 -16.16 11.70 -22.08
C LEU A 25 -15.96 11.87 -20.56
N GLY A 26 -16.75 12.73 -19.92
CA GLY A 26 -16.75 12.90 -18.47
C GLY A 26 -17.21 11.63 -17.75
N VAL A 27 -18.27 10.98 -18.21
CA VAL A 27 -18.76 9.70 -17.68
C VAL A 27 -17.75 8.58 -17.95
N LEU A 28 -17.18 8.52 -19.15
CA LEU A 28 -16.16 7.53 -19.50
C LEU A 28 -14.91 7.72 -18.65
N GLY A 29 -14.47 8.97 -18.45
CA GLY A 29 -13.37 9.31 -17.56
C GLY A 29 -13.66 8.89 -16.12
N TRP A 30 -14.89 9.09 -15.64
CA TRP A 30 -15.30 8.64 -14.32
C TRP A 30 -15.20 7.11 -14.20
N VAL A 31 -15.78 6.37 -15.13
CA VAL A 31 -15.77 4.89 -15.10
C VAL A 31 -14.36 4.32 -15.27
N LEU A 32 -13.48 4.96 -16.06
CA LEU A 32 -12.14 4.44 -16.31
C LEU A 32 -11.11 4.82 -15.24
N LEU A 33 -11.34 5.91 -14.50
CA LEU A 33 -10.40 6.45 -13.52
C LEU A 33 -10.85 6.23 -12.07
N ASP A 34 -12.03 5.65 -11.86
CA ASP A 34 -12.69 5.51 -10.56
C ASP A 34 -12.65 6.83 -9.74
N PHE A 35 -12.81 7.95 -10.44
CA PHE A 35 -12.64 9.30 -9.93
C PHE A 35 -13.74 10.22 -10.48
N PRO A 36 -14.30 11.18 -9.71
CA PRO A 36 -13.88 11.63 -8.38
C PRO A 36 -14.36 10.73 -7.23
N CYS A 37 -13.46 10.46 -6.27
CA CYS A 37 -13.84 9.93 -4.96
C CYS A 37 -14.01 11.10 -3.98
N PHE A 38 -15.20 11.26 -3.41
CA PHE A 38 -15.51 12.35 -2.46
C PHE A 38 -15.23 11.97 -1.01
N THR A 39 -14.98 10.69 -0.75
CA THR A 39 -14.64 10.19 0.58
C THR A 39 -13.45 9.24 0.47
N GLN A 40 -12.73 9.10 1.58
CA GLN A 40 -11.65 8.13 1.71
C GLN A 40 -12.14 6.71 1.42
N GLN A 41 -13.32 6.36 1.93
CA GLN A 41 -13.92 5.03 1.76
C GLN A 41 -14.20 4.72 0.29
N GLN A 42 -14.74 5.68 -0.47
CA GLN A 42 -14.94 5.52 -1.91
C GLN A 42 -13.63 5.27 -2.66
N ALA A 43 -12.53 5.90 -2.24
CA ALA A 43 -11.22 5.66 -2.85
C ALA A 43 -10.68 4.26 -2.57
N PHE A 44 -10.94 3.69 -1.38
CA PHE A 44 -10.62 2.30 -1.09
C PHE A 44 -11.50 1.33 -1.88
N GLU A 45 -12.81 1.56 -1.93
CA GLU A 45 -13.74 0.72 -2.71
C GLU A 45 -13.40 0.73 -4.22
N ALA A 46 -13.04 1.89 -4.76
CA ALA A 46 -12.51 2.02 -6.11
C ALA A 46 -11.24 1.17 -6.32
N LEU A 47 -10.32 1.20 -5.35
CA LEU A 47 -9.08 0.45 -5.40
C LEU A 47 -9.30 -1.07 -5.33
N GLU A 48 -10.18 -1.53 -4.44
CA GLU A 48 -10.58 -2.93 -4.33
C GLU A 48 -11.26 -3.42 -5.62
N GLY A 49 -12.17 -2.60 -6.18
CA GLY A 49 -12.88 -2.89 -7.42
C GLY A 49 -11.96 -3.01 -8.63
N ARG A 50 -10.99 -2.10 -8.75
CA ARG A 50 -9.99 -2.11 -9.85
C ARG A 50 -9.08 -3.33 -9.82
N ASN A 51 -8.81 -3.89 -8.64
CA ASN A 51 -7.93 -5.04 -8.46
C ASN A 51 -8.69 -6.37 -8.29
N PHE A 52 -10.02 -6.37 -8.41
CA PHE A 52 -10.88 -7.55 -8.22
C PHE A 52 -10.65 -8.26 -6.88
N TYR A 53 -10.29 -7.51 -5.84
CA TYR A 53 -9.95 -8.06 -4.52
C TYR A 53 -11.19 -8.40 -3.69
N GLY A 54 -12.28 -7.63 -3.87
CA GLY A 54 -13.52 -7.76 -3.09
C GLY A 54 -13.44 -7.05 -1.75
N GLU A 55 -14.53 -7.13 -0.97
CA GLU A 55 -14.63 -6.49 0.34
C GLU A 55 -13.72 -7.20 1.36
N GLY A 56 -12.61 -6.56 1.73
CA GLY A 56 -11.65 -7.10 2.68
C GLY A 56 -11.98 -6.74 4.13
N GLN A 57 -11.71 -7.66 5.06
CA GLN A 57 -11.70 -7.33 6.49
C GLN A 57 -10.47 -6.48 6.80
N VAL A 58 -10.67 -5.27 7.33
CA VAL A 58 -9.56 -4.40 7.77
C VAL A 58 -8.88 -4.98 9.02
N LEU A 59 -7.59 -5.29 8.88
CA LEU A 59 -6.71 -5.77 9.96
C LEU A 59 -5.99 -4.62 10.66
N ARG A 60 -5.55 -3.62 9.88
CA ARG A 60 -4.88 -2.40 10.36
C ARG A 60 -5.23 -1.20 9.49
N THR A 61 -5.13 -0.04 10.09
CA THR A 61 -5.17 1.28 9.44
C THR A 61 -3.94 2.06 9.86
N LEU A 62 -3.32 2.76 8.93
CA LEU A 62 -2.16 3.60 9.20
C LEU A 62 -2.29 4.94 8.49
N GLU A 63 -1.68 5.96 9.06
CA GLU A 63 -1.55 7.28 8.48
C GLU A 63 -0.07 7.50 8.17
N GLY A 64 0.24 7.80 6.90
CA GLY A 64 1.56 8.16 6.47
C GLY A 64 1.70 9.66 6.23
N GLU A 65 2.81 10.02 5.60
CA GLU A 65 3.11 11.42 5.32
C GLU A 65 2.13 12.04 4.34
N ASN A 66 2.02 13.38 4.36
CA ASN A 66 1.20 14.15 3.42
C ASN A 66 -0.29 13.75 3.38
N GLY A 67 -0.80 13.13 4.45
CA GLY A 67 -2.18 12.67 4.54
C GLY A 67 -2.45 11.39 3.75
N HIS A 68 -1.41 10.65 3.35
CA HIS A 68 -1.58 9.30 2.80
C HIS A 68 -2.18 8.39 3.87
N GLN A 69 -3.11 7.56 3.44
CA GLN A 69 -3.88 6.69 4.30
C GLN A 69 -3.77 5.27 3.81
N TYR A 70 -3.58 4.36 4.75
CA TYR A 70 -3.28 2.98 4.44
C TYR A 70 -4.18 2.03 5.19
N ARG A 71 -4.48 0.91 4.55
CA ARG A 71 -5.18 -0.21 5.14
C ARG A 71 -4.48 -1.50 4.81
N ILE A 72 -4.45 -2.38 5.81
CA ILE A 72 -4.14 -3.78 5.60
C ILE A 72 -5.45 -4.51 5.71
N THR A 73 -5.82 -5.23 4.67
CA THR A 73 -7.06 -5.98 4.61
C THR A 73 -6.79 -7.45 4.34
N ARG A 74 -7.78 -8.29 4.64
CA ARG A 74 -7.80 -9.71 4.29
C ARG A 74 -9.11 -10.08 3.62
N ALA A 75 -9.04 -10.67 2.44
CA ALA A 75 -10.19 -11.19 1.69
C ALA A 75 -9.91 -12.64 1.26
N GLY A 76 -10.60 -13.60 1.89
CA GLY A 76 -10.43 -15.02 1.60
C GLY A 76 -9.01 -15.53 1.85
N HIS A 77 -8.29 -15.85 0.77
CA HIS A 77 -6.90 -16.36 0.80
C HIS A 77 -5.88 -15.32 0.31
N ALA A 78 -6.24 -14.04 0.37
CA ALA A 78 -5.37 -12.95 0.00
C ALA A 78 -5.41 -11.87 1.07
N CYS A 79 -4.27 -11.21 1.24
CA CYS A 79 -4.16 -9.99 2.02
C CYS A 79 -3.69 -8.86 1.11
N ALA A 80 -4.13 -7.65 1.41
CA ALA A 80 -3.75 -6.49 0.62
C ALA A 80 -3.23 -5.36 1.49
N TRP A 81 -2.22 -4.69 0.96
CA TRP A 81 -1.82 -3.36 1.35
C TRP A 81 -2.49 -2.37 0.41
N GLU A 82 -3.28 -1.45 0.94
CA GLU A 82 -4.05 -0.47 0.19
C GLU A 82 -3.61 0.93 0.58
N GLN A 83 -3.44 1.80 -0.40
CA GLN A 83 -3.09 3.19 -0.21
C GLN A 83 -4.09 4.11 -0.92
N VAL A 84 -4.48 5.18 -0.25
CA VAL A 84 -5.21 6.31 -0.83
C VAL A 84 -4.65 7.62 -0.30
N TRP A 85 -4.84 8.73 -1.00
CA TRP A 85 -4.40 10.05 -0.54
C TRP A 85 -5.37 11.15 -0.97
N PRO A 86 -5.40 12.29 -0.26
CA PRO A 86 -6.16 13.45 -0.69
C PRO A 86 -5.55 14.07 -1.95
N VAL A 87 -6.38 14.47 -2.91
CA VAL A 87 -5.90 15.17 -4.11
C VAL A 87 -5.32 16.53 -3.71
N LEU A 88 -4.10 16.82 -4.17
CA LEU A 88 -3.41 18.08 -3.92
C LEU A 88 -4.32 19.28 -4.27
N PHE A 89 -4.42 20.25 -3.36
CA PHE A 89 -5.28 21.44 -3.43
C PHE A 89 -6.81 21.21 -3.34
N SER A 90 -7.27 19.96 -3.24
CA SER A 90 -8.65 19.64 -2.87
C SER A 90 -8.76 19.35 -1.37
N ARG A 91 -9.79 19.89 -0.72
CA ARG A 91 -10.10 19.55 0.68
C ARG A 91 -11.09 18.39 0.81
N PHE A 92 -11.58 17.85 -0.30
CA PHE A 92 -12.73 16.94 -0.31
C PHE A 92 -12.64 15.82 -1.35
N LEU A 93 -11.57 15.75 -2.15
CA LEU A 93 -11.36 14.69 -3.12
C LEU A 93 -10.23 13.77 -2.68
N TRP A 94 -10.47 12.48 -2.85
CA TRP A 94 -9.53 11.41 -2.58
C TRP A 94 -9.15 10.74 -3.89
N GLN A 95 -7.95 10.16 -3.91
CA GLN A 95 -7.41 9.46 -5.05
C GLN A 95 -7.08 8.02 -4.65
N PRO A 96 -7.57 7.01 -5.40
CA PRO A 96 -7.12 5.64 -5.23
C PRO A 96 -5.63 5.55 -5.61
N GLY A 97 -4.87 4.91 -4.75
CA GLY A 97 -3.42 4.80 -4.89
C GLY A 97 -2.97 3.44 -5.39
N ARG A 98 -1.99 2.89 -4.68
CA ARG A 98 -1.44 1.56 -4.95
C ARG A 98 -2.15 0.53 -4.09
N MET A 99 -2.37 -0.64 -4.69
CA MET A 99 -2.75 -1.85 -3.97
C MET A 99 -1.74 -2.94 -4.28
N GLU A 100 -1.25 -3.60 -3.23
CA GLU A 100 -0.41 -4.78 -3.37
C GLU A 100 -1.09 -5.95 -2.70
N ILE A 101 -1.35 -6.99 -3.50
CA ILE A 101 -2.03 -8.19 -3.05
C ILE A 101 -1.01 -9.30 -2.90
N VAL A 102 -0.98 -9.90 -1.72
CA VAL A 102 -0.15 -11.07 -1.43
C VAL A 102 -1.03 -12.27 -1.08
N PRO A 103 -0.62 -13.49 -1.45
CA PRO A 103 -1.29 -14.70 -0.97
C PRO A 103 -1.23 -14.79 0.55
N ASP A 104 -2.37 -15.07 1.19
CA ASP A 104 -2.47 -15.37 2.62
C ASP A 104 -2.21 -16.88 2.79
N ASP A 105 -0.93 -17.26 2.83
CA ASP A 105 -0.51 -18.66 2.98
C ASP A 105 -0.37 -19.05 4.46
N PRO A 106 -1.31 -19.83 5.02
CA PRO A 106 -1.28 -20.22 6.42
C PRO A 106 -0.15 -21.22 6.75
N SER A 107 0.55 -21.77 5.75
CA SER A 107 1.69 -22.66 5.97
C SER A 107 2.95 -21.90 6.43
N THR A 108 2.99 -20.59 6.20
CA THR A 108 4.09 -19.72 6.65
C THR A 108 3.66 -18.97 7.91
N PRO A 109 4.31 -19.16 9.08
CA PRO A 109 3.91 -18.51 10.33
C PRO A 109 3.91 -16.98 10.30
N LEU A 110 4.87 -16.36 9.59
CA LEU A 110 4.95 -14.92 9.43
C LEU A 110 5.11 -14.54 7.97
N VAL A 111 4.33 -13.56 7.51
CA VAL A 111 4.39 -13.02 6.14
C VAL A 111 4.50 -11.50 6.21
N ALA A 112 5.57 -10.94 5.64
CA ALA A 112 5.68 -9.49 5.51
C ALA A 112 4.79 -8.97 4.39
N LEU A 113 4.16 -7.82 4.66
CA LEU A 113 3.43 -7.07 3.66
C LEU A 113 4.36 -6.00 3.06
N PRO A 114 4.26 -5.75 1.74
CA PRO A 114 5.00 -4.68 1.10
C PRO A 114 4.42 -3.34 1.56
N VAL A 115 5.07 -2.71 2.53
CA VAL A 115 4.73 -1.37 3.00
C VAL A 115 5.42 -0.36 2.08
N ASP A 116 4.71 0.74 1.80
CA ASP A 116 5.21 1.83 0.98
C ASP A 116 6.28 2.65 1.73
N ALA A 117 7.54 2.40 1.41
CA ALA A 117 8.69 3.03 2.07
C ALA A 117 8.78 4.54 1.83
N ASP A 118 8.22 5.07 0.73
CA ASP A 118 8.38 6.48 0.34
C ASP A 118 7.55 7.41 1.23
N PHE A 119 6.43 6.92 1.75
CA PHE A 119 5.45 7.70 2.52
C PHE A 119 5.17 7.11 3.91
N LEU A 120 5.72 5.93 4.20
CA LEU A 120 5.78 5.28 5.52
C LEU A 120 7.18 4.69 5.76
N PRO A 121 8.23 5.54 5.84
CA PRO A 121 9.58 5.06 6.10
C PRO A 121 9.67 4.37 7.46
N GLY A 122 10.47 3.31 7.55
CA GLY A 122 10.70 2.58 8.80
C GLY A 122 9.52 1.77 9.31
N VAL A 123 8.49 1.52 8.49
CA VAL A 123 7.33 0.70 8.87
C VAL A 123 7.36 -0.65 8.18
N VAL A 124 7.17 -1.72 8.95
CA VAL A 124 7.00 -3.09 8.44
C VAL A 124 5.74 -3.68 9.06
N ALA A 125 4.84 -4.17 8.21
CA ALA A 125 3.65 -4.90 8.64
C ALA A 125 3.84 -6.40 8.40
N VAL A 126 3.49 -7.21 9.40
CA VAL A 126 3.68 -8.66 9.36
C VAL A 126 2.40 -9.37 9.77
N LEU A 127 1.88 -10.21 8.90
CA LEU A 127 0.80 -11.15 9.22
C LEU A 127 1.35 -12.33 9.99
N CYS A 128 0.60 -12.79 10.98
CA CYS A 128 0.97 -13.90 11.85
C CYS A 128 -0.11 -14.98 11.85
N HIS A 129 0.26 -16.20 11.46
CA HIS A 129 -0.63 -17.35 11.46
C HIS A 129 -0.43 -18.27 12.67
N ASP A 130 0.64 -18.08 13.43
CA ASP A 130 0.94 -18.85 14.63
C ASP A 130 0.61 -18.06 15.90
N SER A 131 -0.42 -18.50 16.64
CA SER A 131 -0.85 -17.87 17.89
C SER A 131 0.16 -17.93 19.03
N SER A 132 1.21 -18.77 18.92
CA SER A 132 2.28 -18.85 19.93
C SER A 132 3.28 -17.69 19.80
N ILE A 133 3.32 -17.00 18.65
CA ILE A 133 4.18 -15.84 18.41
C ILE A 133 3.53 -14.60 19.02
N VAL A 134 4.27 -13.94 19.91
CA VAL A 134 3.79 -12.76 20.66
C VAL A 134 4.67 -11.55 20.47
N ARG A 135 5.86 -11.75 19.89
CA ARG A 135 6.79 -10.70 19.49
C ARG A 135 7.38 -11.07 18.15
N VAL A 136 7.52 -10.09 17.27
CA VAL A 136 8.18 -10.23 15.99
C VAL A 136 9.33 -9.24 15.92
N THR A 137 10.46 -9.67 15.34
CA THR A 137 11.51 -8.77 14.88
C THR A 137 11.65 -8.85 13.37
N ALA A 138 11.91 -7.71 12.74
CA ALA A 138 12.27 -7.62 11.33
C ALA A 138 13.67 -7.03 11.22
N GLU A 139 14.56 -7.71 10.50
CA GLU A 139 15.89 -7.22 10.17
C GLU A 139 15.99 -7.03 8.66
N TYR A 140 16.42 -5.87 8.19
CA TYR A 140 16.53 -5.59 6.76
C TYR A 140 17.60 -4.54 6.44
N PRO A 141 18.17 -4.57 5.21
CA PRO A 141 19.01 -3.49 4.69
C PRO A 141 18.21 -2.22 4.42
N ALA A 142 18.70 -1.07 4.87
CA ALA A 142 18.17 0.23 4.47
C ALA A 142 19.31 1.21 4.16
N LEU A 143 19.08 2.10 3.20
CA LEU A 143 19.99 3.19 2.89
C LEU A 143 19.68 4.34 3.86
N SER A 144 20.68 4.71 4.66
CA SER A 144 20.58 5.80 5.63
C SER A 144 21.35 7.02 5.12
N ASN A 145 20.74 8.19 5.24
CA ASN A 145 21.36 9.49 5.00
C ASN A 145 21.72 10.21 6.30
N ALA A 146 21.74 9.50 7.43
CA ALA A 146 22.14 10.07 8.72
C ALA A 146 23.64 10.46 8.68
N PRO A 147 24.02 11.66 9.17
CA PRO A 147 25.41 12.12 9.10
C PRO A 147 26.43 11.20 9.78
N GLU A 148 26.02 10.46 10.80
CA GLU A 148 26.89 9.56 11.57
C GLU A 148 26.91 8.12 11.03
N ALA A 149 25.99 7.78 10.12
CA ALA A 149 25.76 6.42 9.65
C ALA A 149 25.30 6.37 8.17
N GLU A 150 25.92 7.19 7.32
CA GLU A 150 25.60 7.28 5.89
C GLU A 150 25.90 5.96 5.17
N GLY A 151 25.00 5.55 4.26
CA GLY A 151 25.12 4.32 3.46
C GLY A 151 24.21 3.19 3.94
N TRP A 152 24.48 1.98 3.47
CA TRP A 152 23.68 0.80 3.79
C TRP A 152 23.88 0.38 5.25
N GLN A 153 22.78 0.30 5.98
CA GLN A 153 22.71 -0.10 7.39
C GLN A 153 21.77 -1.30 7.56
N LYS A 154 22.05 -2.12 8.57
CA LYS A 154 21.11 -3.16 9.02
C LYS A 154 20.15 -2.54 10.04
N ILE A 155 18.88 -2.46 9.67
CA ILE A 155 17.82 -1.99 10.55
C ILE A 155 17.22 -3.20 11.26
N LEU A 156 17.05 -3.10 12.58
CA LEU A 156 16.38 -4.10 13.39
C LEU A 156 15.18 -3.46 14.09
N LEU A 157 13.99 -3.90 13.71
CA LEU A 157 12.74 -3.51 14.36
C LEU A 157 12.22 -4.64 15.23
N SER A 158 11.49 -4.28 16.27
CA SER A 158 10.84 -5.23 17.19
C SER A 158 9.47 -4.71 17.58
N SER A 159 8.47 -5.57 17.62
CA SER A 159 7.13 -5.20 18.07
C SER A 159 6.41 -6.33 18.77
N THR A 160 5.58 -5.93 19.74
CA THR A 160 4.56 -6.76 20.38
C THR A 160 3.14 -6.24 20.09
N ASP A 161 2.98 -5.17 19.29
CA ASP A 161 1.66 -4.65 18.89
C ASP A 161 1.05 -5.56 17.81
N CYS A 162 0.37 -6.61 18.27
CA CYS A 162 -0.45 -7.47 17.43
C CYS A 162 -1.93 -7.20 17.65
N ARG A 163 -2.67 -6.97 16.56
CA ARG A 163 -4.14 -6.93 16.56
C ARG A 163 -4.61 -7.63 15.29
N ASN A 164 -5.71 -8.37 15.35
CA ASN A 164 -6.23 -9.11 14.19
C ASN A 164 -5.13 -9.89 13.44
N ASN A 165 -4.20 -10.51 14.18
CA ASN A 165 -3.09 -11.30 13.62
C ASN A 165 -2.13 -10.52 12.70
N CYS A 166 -2.03 -9.21 12.90
CA CYS A 166 -1.09 -8.34 12.21
C CYS A 166 -0.22 -7.61 13.23
N PHE A 167 1.10 -7.80 13.15
CA PHE A 167 2.11 -7.03 13.86
C PHE A 167 2.48 -5.78 13.07
N LEU A 168 2.57 -4.65 13.77
CA LEU A 168 3.10 -3.42 13.20
C LEU A 168 4.43 -3.07 13.85
N LEU A 169 5.49 -3.07 13.05
CA LEU A 169 6.84 -2.69 13.45
C LEU A 169 7.13 -1.29 12.91
N THR A 170 7.68 -0.43 13.75
CA THR A 170 7.91 0.98 13.40
C THR A 170 9.23 1.43 13.99
N ALA A 171 10.10 1.99 13.15
CA ALA A 171 11.31 2.67 13.60
C ALA A 171 10.93 3.95 14.37
N PRO A 172 11.77 4.39 15.33
CA PRO A 172 11.63 5.72 15.90
C PRO A 172 11.59 6.79 14.79
N ALA A 173 10.73 7.81 14.95
CA ALA A 173 10.53 8.83 13.91
C ALA A 173 11.83 9.54 13.49
N GLU A 174 12.74 9.74 14.45
CA GLU A 174 14.07 10.33 14.20
C GLU A 174 14.93 9.44 13.30
N GLU A 175 14.89 8.13 13.47
CA GLU A 175 15.62 7.17 12.62
C GLU A 175 14.94 7.02 11.26
N ALA A 176 13.61 6.91 11.24
CA ALA A 176 12.82 6.79 10.02
C ALA A 176 13.04 7.97 9.06
N ALA A 177 13.21 9.19 9.58
CA ALA A 177 13.45 10.39 8.79
C ALA A 177 14.77 10.36 7.99
N PHE A 178 15.71 9.49 8.35
CA PHE A 178 16.97 9.31 7.63
C PHE A 178 16.97 8.13 6.66
N LEU A 179 15.91 7.32 6.62
CA LEU A 179 15.81 6.16 5.72
C LEU A 179 15.37 6.61 4.32
N ASP A 180 16.27 6.48 3.35
CA ASP A 180 16.05 6.88 1.96
C ASP A 180 15.52 5.74 1.10
N ALA A 181 15.96 4.51 1.37
CA ALA A 181 15.49 3.31 0.69
C ALA A 181 15.47 2.12 1.65
N GLN A 182 14.51 1.22 1.48
CA GLN A 182 14.35 0.02 2.33
C GLN A 182 14.26 -1.22 1.43
N ALA A 183 15.15 -2.19 1.64
CA ALA A 183 15.14 -3.46 0.91
C ALA A 183 14.18 -4.46 1.58
N THR A 184 12.87 -4.19 1.48
CA THR A 184 11.83 -5.00 2.11
C THR A 184 11.70 -6.39 1.50
N ASP A 185 12.22 -6.62 0.31
CA ASP A 185 12.34 -7.93 -0.35
C ASP A 185 13.45 -8.80 0.25
N ALA A 186 14.42 -8.19 0.92
CA ALA A 186 15.55 -8.85 1.58
C ALA A 186 15.41 -8.83 3.11
N LEU A 187 14.20 -9.01 3.64
CA LEU A 187 13.97 -9.01 5.08
C LEU A 187 14.18 -10.37 5.75
N VAL A 188 14.54 -10.34 7.02
CA VAL A 188 14.55 -11.50 7.93
C VAL A 188 13.53 -11.28 9.04
N LEU A 189 12.55 -12.16 9.13
CA LEU A 189 11.55 -12.17 10.19
C LEU A 189 11.91 -13.21 11.24
N THR A 190 11.77 -12.85 12.51
CA THR A 190 11.90 -13.79 13.63
C THR A 190 10.71 -13.65 14.57
N GLY A 191 10.04 -14.76 14.85
CA GLY A 191 8.94 -14.85 15.81
C GLY A 191 9.40 -15.43 17.14
N TYR A 192 8.94 -14.83 18.23
CA TYR A 192 9.26 -15.25 19.59
C TYR A 192 7.99 -15.57 20.38
N ASN A 193 8.08 -16.57 21.24
CA ASN A 193 7.01 -16.90 22.19
C ASN A 193 7.06 -16.04 23.47
N HIS A 194 6.13 -16.29 24.39
CA HIS A 194 6.04 -15.59 25.69
C HIS A 194 7.28 -15.74 26.57
N GLU A 195 8.05 -16.80 26.41
CA GLU A 195 9.30 -17.04 27.15
C GLU A 195 10.50 -16.30 26.52
N GLY A 196 10.30 -15.66 25.36
CA GLY A 196 11.35 -15.00 24.59
C GLY A 196 12.17 -15.96 23.72
N ALA A 197 11.78 -17.23 23.62
CA ALA A 197 12.43 -18.20 22.76
C ALA A 197 12.00 -18.01 21.29
N VAL A 198 12.95 -18.21 20.37
CA VAL A 198 12.67 -18.21 18.93
C VAL A 198 11.84 -19.44 18.59
N VAL A 199 10.64 -19.22 18.05
CA VAL A 199 9.75 -20.29 17.58
C VAL A 199 9.78 -20.44 16.06
N TRP A 200 10.07 -19.35 15.34
CA TRP A 200 10.20 -19.37 13.90
C TRP A 200 11.13 -18.27 13.39
N ARG A 201 11.81 -18.52 12.28
CA ARG A 201 12.62 -17.53 11.57
C ARG A 201 12.50 -17.77 10.06
N SER A 202 12.40 -16.69 9.29
CA SER A 202 12.42 -16.77 7.83
C SER A 202 13.80 -17.22 7.32
N PRO A 203 13.89 -17.73 6.09
CA PRO A 203 15.18 -17.96 5.44
C PRO A 203 16.02 -16.69 5.40
N GLN A 204 17.35 -16.85 5.48
CA GLN A 204 18.28 -15.73 5.34
C GLN A 204 18.38 -15.34 3.85
N PRO A 205 18.05 -14.09 3.48
CA PRO A 205 18.27 -13.59 2.12
C PRO A 205 19.76 -13.33 1.88
N ASP A 206 20.14 -13.27 0.60
CA ASP A 206 21.49 -12.87 0.19
C ASP A 206 21.66 -11.36 0.37
N TRP A 207 22.56 -10.98 1.28
CA TRP A 207 22.90 -9.58 1.55
C TRP A 207 24.25 -9.15 0.95
N SER A 208 24.84 -9.96 0.08
CA SER A 208 26.14 -9.66 -0.54
C SER A 208 26.12 -8.35 -1.34
N PHE A 209 24.99 -8.00 -1.95
CA PHE A 209 24.78 -6.72 -2.62
C PHE A 209 24.95 -5.50 -1.69
N TYR A 210 24.66 -5.67 -0.39
CA TYR A 210 24.80 -4.65 0.65
C TYR A 210 26.14 -4.71 1.39
N GLY A 211 27.05 -5.58 0.96
CA GLY A 211 28.38 -5.74 1.56
C GLY A 211 28.42 -6.67 2.78
N TRP A 212 27.36 -7.42 3.06
CA TRP A 212 27.32 -8.40 4.16
C TRP A 212 27.31 -9.83 3.62
N LYS A 213 28.02 -10.73 4.31
CA LYS A 213 28.03 -12.17 4.02
C LYS A 213 27.25 -12.93 5.08
#